data_AF-A0A521I885-F1
#
_entry.id   AF-A0A521I885-F1
#
_cell.length_a   1.000
_cell.length_b   1.000
_cell.length_c   1.000
_cell.angle_alpha   90.00
_cell.angle_beta   90.00
_cell.angle_gamma   90.00
#
_symmetry.space_group_name_H-M   'P 1'
#
loop_
_entity.id
_entity.type
_entity.pdbx_description
1 polymer ?
#
loop_
_entity_poly.entity_id
_entity_poly.type
_entity_poly.pdbx_seq_one_letter_code
_entity_poly.pdbx_strand_id
1 'polypeptide(L)' 'MTTYLSDRITVNPEQCGGRPCIRGMRIRVSDVLDLLAAGLSHSEILKELPDLELEDIQAVLKFAAQRIDHPVLVVA' A
#
# COMPACT_ATOMS: atom_id res chain seq x y z
N MET A 1 -0.64 -7.55 -16.94
CA MET A 1 -0.44 -8.74 -16.07
C MET A 1 -0.35 -8.26 -14.62
N THR A 2 -1.28 -8.66 -13.75
CA THR A 2 -1.26 -8.25 -12.33
C THR A 2 -0.38 -9.20 -11.52
N THR A 3 0.59 -8.65 -10.79
CA THR A 3 1.48 -9.38 -9.89
C THR A 3 1.04 -9.19 -8.45
N TYR A 4 0.91 -10.28 -7.70
CA TYR A 4 0.65 -10.23 -6.27
C TYR A 4 1.98 -10.16 -5.51
N LEU A 5 2.20 -9.07 -4.77
CA LEU A 5 3.39 -8.88 -3.94
C LEU A 5 3.17 -9.37 -2.51
N SER A 6 1.92 -9.44 -2.07
CA SER A 6 1.46 -9.97 -0.79
C SER A 6 -0.02 -10.33 -0.91
N ASP A 7 -0.59 -10.94 0.13
CA ASP A 7 -1.99 -11.42 0.15
C ASP A 7 -3.02 -10.37 -0.32
N ARG A 8 -2.80 -9.09 0.02
CA ARG A 8 -3.68 -7.97 -0.33
C ARG A 8 -3.04 -6.91 -1.24
N ILE A 9 -1.75 -6.98 -1.55
CA ILE A 9 -1.06 -5.95 -2.35
C ILE A 9 -0.77 -6.47 -3.75
N THR A 10 -1.29 -5.75 -4.73
CA THR A 10 -1.18 -6.03 -6.16
C THR A 10 -0.38 -4.95 -6.85
N VAL A 11 0.36 -5.30 -7.89
CA VAL A 11 0.96 -4.35 -8.83
C VAL A 11 0.48 -4.73 -10.21
N ASN A 12 -0.09 -3.76 -10.93
CA ASN A 12 -0.42 -3.92 -12.33
C ASN A 12 0.23 -2.78 -13.12
N PRO A 13 1.13 -3.05 -14.08
CA PRO A 13 1.80 -2.02 -14.87
C PRO A 13 0.82 -1.12 -15.63
N GLU A 14 -0.38 -1.62 -15.95
CA GLU A 14 -1.43 -0.88 -16.65
C GLU A 14 -2.31 -0.05 -15.70
N GLN A 15 -2.09 -0.15 -14.38
CA GLN A 15 -2.89 0.49 -13.35
C GLN A 15 -2.01 1.35 -12.44
N CYS A 16 -2.43 2.60 -12.21
CA CYS A 16 -1.67 3.57 -11.39
C CYS A 16 -0.18 3.69 -11.80
N GLY A 17 0.16 3.44 -13.07
CA GLY A 17 1.53 3.48 -13.58
C GLY A 17 2.45 2.40 -13.01
N GLY A 18 1.94 1.21 -12.67
CA GLY A 18 2.72 0.14 -12.06
C GLY A 18 2.98 0.30 -10.57
N ARG A 19 2.27 1.23 -9.92
CA ARG A 19 2.38 1.42 -8.47
C ARG A 19 1.66 0.31 -7.71
N PRO A 20 2.12 -0.03 -6.50
CA PRO A 20 1.44 -0.98 -5.64
C PRO A 20 0.09 -0.44 -5.20
N CYS A 21 -0.94 -1.24 -5.47
CA CYS A 21 -2.34 -0.98 -5.18
C CYS A 21 -2.92 -2.09 -4.31
N ILE A 22 -3.90 -1.74 -3.49
CA ILE A 22 -4.57 -2.68 -2.59
C ILE A 22 -5.59 -3.47 -3.42
N ARG A 23 -5.54 -4.80 -3.41
CA ARG A 23 -6.54 -5.72 -4.00
C ARG A 23 -6.96 -5.43 -5.44
N GLY A 24 -6.08 -4.88 -6.28
CA GLY A 24 -6.42 -4.47 -7.65
C GLY A 24 -7.32 -3.23 -7.71
N MET A 25 -7.48 -2.51 -6.62
CA MET A 25 -8.20 -1.24 -6.54
C MET A 25 -7.35 -0.09 -7.09
N ARG A 26 -7.96 1.06 -7.37
CA ARG A 26 -7.23 2.30 -7.72
C ARG A 26 -6.76 3.08 -6.50
N ILE A 27 -6.63 2.41 -5.36
CA ILE A 27 -6.10 2.95 -4.10
C ILE A 27 -4.65 2.48 -3.99
N ARG A 28 -3.70 3.43 -3.98
CA ARG A 28 -2.28 3.10 -3.89
C ARG A 28 -1.90 2.88 -2.44
N VAL A 29 -0.89 2.05 -2.22
CA VAL A 29 -0.26 1.88 -0.89
C VAL A 29 0.19 3.23 -0.33
N SER A 30 0.73 4.11 -1.19
CA SER A 30 1.15 5.45 -0.81
C SER A 30 0.01 6.31 -0.27
N ASP A 31 -1.20 6.24 -0.84
CA ASP A 31 -2.33 7.07 -0.39
C ASP A 31 -2.71 6.73 1.06
N VAL A 32 -2.74 5.43 1.40
CA VAL A 32 -3.01 4.99 2.78
C VAL A 32 -1.89 5.43 3.73
N LEU A 33 -0.63 5.36 3.31
CA LEU A 33 0.50 5.84 4.10
C LEU A 33 0.48 7.37 4.30
N ASP A 34 0.07 8.14 3.29
CA ASP A 34 -0.09 9.60 3.39
C ASP A 34 -1.20 9.97 4.39
N LEU A 35 -2.33 9.26 4.39
CA LEU A 35 -3.40 9.46 5.38
C LEU A 35 -2.93 9.12 6.80
N LEU A 36 -2.18 8.02 6.97
CA LEU A 36 -1.58 7.67 8.26
C LEU A 36 -0.56 8.72 8.71
N ALA A 37 0.26 9.24 7.80
CA ALA A 37 1.23 10.29 8.07
C ALA A 37 0.56 11.64 8.43
N ALA A 38 -0.63 11.91 7.88
CA ALA A 38 -1.47 13.05 8.26
C ALA A 38 -2.12 12.90 9.64
N GLY A 39 -1.92 11.75 10.32
CA GLY A 39 -2.41 11.50 11.67
C GLY A 39 -3.83 10.94 11.73
N LEU A 40 -4.40 10.50 10.60
CA LEU A 40 -5.72 9.87 10.61
C LEU A 40 -5.66 8.51 11.31
N SER A 41 -6.70 8.24 12.10
CA SER A 41 -6.90 6.93 12.69
C SER A 41 -7.36 5.91 11.65
N HIS A 42 -7.12 4.61 11.91
CA HIS A 42 -7.61 3.53 11.04
C HIS A 42 -9.10 3.66 10.72
N SER A 43 -9.92 4.02 11.71
CA SER A 43 -11.36 4.19 11.53
C SER A 43 -11.73 5.37 10.64
N GLU A 44 -10.94 6.44 10.63
CA GLU A 44 -11.13 7.58 9.73
C GLU A 44 -10.72 7.24 8.31
N ILE A 45 -9.61 6.51 8.15
CA ILE A 45 -9.19 6.00 6.83
C ILE A 45 -10.27 5.09 6.23
N LEU A 46 -10.86 4.20 7.03
CA LEU A 46 -11.96 3.34 6.59
C LEU A 46 -13.25 4.13 6.27
N LYS A 47 -13.43 5.34 6.83
CA LYS A 47 -14.56 6.22 6.47
C LYS A 47 -14.32 6.95 5.15
N GLU A 48 -13.10 7.43 4.93
CA GLU A 48 -12.70 8.10 3.69
C GLU A 48 -12.61 7.11 2.51
N LEU A 49 -12.20 5.88 2.80
CA LEU A 49 -12.00 4.80 1.84
C LEU A 49 -12.83 3.59 2.29
N PRO A 50 -14.16 3.61 2.05
CA PRO A 50 -15.10 2.59 2.55
C PRO A 50 -14.87 1.20 1.95
N ASP A 51 -14.12 1.10 0.86
CA ASP A 51 -13.74 -0.18 0.26
C ASP A 51 -12.54 -0.85 0.96
N LEU A 52 -11.84 -0.13 1.85
CA LEU A 52 -10.73 -0.72 2.60
C LEU A 52 -11.25 -1.51 3.80
N GLU A 53 -10.51 -2.55 4.13
CA GLU A 53 -10.65 -3.28 5.38
C GLU A 53 -9.48 -2.99 6.31
N LEU A 54 -9.65 -3.26 7.60
CA LEU A 54 -8.56 -3.06 8.57
C LEU A 54 -7.35 -3.95 8.22
N GLU A 55 -7.59 -5.15 7.69
CA GLU A 55 -6.54 -6.03 7.17
C GLU A 55 -5.75 -5.43 6.01
N ASP A 56 -6.39 -4.60 5.17
CA ASP A 56 -5.73 -3.95 4.05
C ASP A 56 -4.73 -2.89 4.55
N ILE A 57 -5.09 -2.14 5.61
CA ILE A 57 -4.18 -1.18 6.25
C ILE A 57 -2.99 -1.91 6.88
N GLN A 58 -3.22 -3.04 7.55
CA GLN A 58 -2.14 -3.85 8.11
C GLN A 58 -1.23 -4.42 7.01
N ALA A 59 -1.79 -4.87 5.89
CA ALA A 59 -1.03 -5.35 4.75
C ALA A 59 -0.19 -4.24 4.11
N VAL A 60 -0.73 -3.02 4.01
CA VAL A 60 0.00 -1.82 3.56
C VAL A 60 1.21 -1.54 4.46
N LEU A 61 1.01 -1.50 5.78
CA LEU A 61 2.09 -1.26 6.74
C LEU A 61 3.17 -2.34 6.67
N LYS A 62 2.77 -3.61 6.61
CA LYS A 62 3.69 -4.74 6.48
C LYS A 62 4.48 -4.67 5.18
N PHE A 63 3.83 -4.35 4.07
CA PHE A 63 4.47 -4.18 2.77
C PHE A 63 5.49 -3.02 2.80
N ALA A 64 5.11 -1.88 3.39
CA ALA A 64 6.00 -0.73 3.53
C ALA A 64 7.24 -1.07 4.37
N ALA A 65 7.06 -1.72 5.52
CA ALA A 65 8.17 -2.16 6.38
C ALA A 65 9.13 -3.10 5.62
N GLN A 66 8.61 -4.10 4.91
CA GLN A 66 9.43 -5.03 4.12
C GLN A 66 10.21 -4.36 2.99
N ARG A 67 9.65 -3.30 2.39
CA ARG A 67 10.33 -2.55 1.31
C ARG A 67 11.44 -1.64 1.82
N ILE A 68 11.27 -1.08 3.02
CA ILE A 68 12.27 -0.21 3.66
C ILE A 68 13.43 -1.03 4.24
N ASP A 69 13.16 -2.25 4.73
CA ASP A 69 14.18 -3.15 5.28
C ASP A 69 15.18 -3.66 4.21
N HIS A 70 14.97 -3.35 2.93
CA HIS A 70 15.92 -3.72 1.89
C HIS A 70 17.23 -2.92 2.05
N PRO A 71 18.40 -3.60 2.14
CA PRO A 71 19.67 -2.92 2.37
C PRO A 71 19.94 -1.94 1.22
N VAL A 72 20.16 -0.67 1.58
CA VAL A 72 20.61 0.35 0.63
C VAL A 72 22.02 -0.01 0.20
N LEU A 73 22.15 -0.56 -1.00
CA LEU A 73 23.44 -0.81 -1.61
C LEU A 73 24.04 0.52 -2.04
N VAL A 74 24.98 1.03 -1.23
CA VAL A 74 25.80 2.18 -1.61
C VAL A 74 26.82 1.68 -2.64
N VAL A 75 26.68 2.07 -3.90
CA VAL A 75 27.73 1.87 -4.91
C VAL A 75 28.83 2.90 -4.64
N ALA A 76 30.06 2.41 -4.46
CA ALA A 76 31.27 3.20 -4.31
C ALA A 76 31.81 3.68 -5.66
#